data_AF-A0A9W7XCI7-F1
#
_entry.id   AF-A0A9W7XCI7-F1
#
_cell.length_a   1.000
_cell.length_b   1.000
_cell.length_c   1.000
_cell.angle_alpha   90.00
_cell.angle_beta   90.00
_cell.angle_gamma   90.00
#
_symmetry.space_group_name_H-M   'P 1'
#
loop_
_entity.id
_entity.type
_entity.pdbx_description
1 polymer ?
#
loop_
_entity_poly.entity_id
_entity_poly.type
_entity_poly.pdbx_seq_one_letter_code
_entity_poly.pdbx_strand_id
1 'polypeptide(L)'
;MKEHSGIVNMLVPKCDSKRAEAERVASLVISQLERVINGADDLQETASVESPHDLFTDDLANSNSNNNSSSAGDTSFLKLIQKSISNNNSQPAQKFRREPEMYPVIASLFRFTEDLITKFAHTQDSTDKSPSQSVKVYSKTDVSPKDSDNYLRIDLGLFLNDMWERPAFDDSFVREDKDFEIGAIDPRYADIFAVIEAKVSENDQAHAYKQLLLYTYNIYWRQHDRRFAWGLTVCDSIVRACVIGNDGALASERMDLTEIDGRSTFVQLLVNMSYCGREQLGFDPTIRHNRAKSLWEIDVYNDSDNSKTTCEIVSVMQAADRL
;
A
#
# COMPACT_ATOMS: atom_id res chain seq x y z
N MET A 1 -15.39 14.50 -2.85
CA MET A 1 -14.91 13.38 -3.69
C MET A 1 -16.12 12.75 -4.35
N LYS A 2 -16.07 12.42 -5.64
CA LYS A 2 -17.21 11.83 -6.36
C LYS A 2 -17.02 10.32 -6.48
N GLU A 3 -18.07 9.54 -6.25
CA GLU A 3 -18.04 8.09 -6.45
C GLU A 3 -18.00 7.75 -7.95
N HIS A 4 -17.21 6.74 -8.31
CA HIS A 4 -17.03 6.26 -9.67
C HIS A 4 -16.69 4.76 -9.66
N SER A 5 -17.55 3.94 -10.29
CA SER A 5 -17.44 2.47 -10.29
C SER A 5 -16.15 1.95 -10.95
N GLY A 6 -15.60 2.70 -11.91
CA GLY A 6 -14.40 2.31 -12.64
C GLY A 6 -13.06 2.44 -11.89
N ILE A 7 -13.03 2.95 -10.65
CA ILE A 7 -11.76 3.26 -9.96
C ILE A 7 -10.93 2.02 -9.68
N VAL A 8 -11.53 0.94 -9.17
CA VAL A 8 -10.81 -0.31 -8.91
C VAL A 8 -10.27 -0.91 -10.21
N ASN A 9 -11.00 -0.75 -11.32
CA ASN A 9 -10.62 -1.27 -12.63
C ASN A 9 -9.38 -0.58 -13.22
N MET A 10 -9.02 0.63 -12.77
CA MET A 10 -7.78 1.31 -13.20
C MET A 10 -6.52 0.53 -12.80
N LEU A 11 -6.62 -0.33 -11.78
CA LEU A 11 -5.53 -1.17 -11.29
C LEU A 11 -5.49 -2.56 -11.91
N VAL A 12 -6.39 -2.91 -12.83
CA VAL A 12 -6.25 -4.17 -13.58
C VAL A 12 -4.96 -4.11 -14.39
N PRO A 13 -4.02 -5.08 -14.25
CA PRO A 13 -2.76 -5.04 -14.98
C PRO A 13 -2.98 -4.93 -16.50
N LYS A 14 -2.23 -4.03 -17.15
CA LYS A 14 -2.32 -3.84 -18.60
C LYS A 14 -1.78 -5.02 -19.40
N CYS A 15 -0.75 -5.69 -18.89
CA CYS A 15 -0.15 -6.86 -19.50
C CYS A 15 -1.01 -8.10 -19.22
N ASP A 16 -1.39 -8.86 -20.26
CA ASP A 16 -2.31 -10.00 -20.14
C ASP A 16 -1.73 -11.13 -19.28
N SER A 17 -0.41 -11.40 -19.37
CA SER A 17 0.24 -12.42 -18.54
C SER A 17 0.17 -12.05 -17.06
N LYS A 18 0.43 -10.78 -16.72
CA LYS A 18 0.32 -10.25 -15.36
C LYS A 18 -1.12 -10.17 -14.88
N ARG A 19 -2.08 -9.88 -15.76
CA ARG A 19 -3.51 -9.88 -15.43
C ARG A 19 -3.98 -11.27 -15.03
N ALA A 20 -3.72 -12.27 -15.87
CA ALA A 20 -4.13 -13.65 -15.60
C ALA A 20 -3.49 -14.18 -14.30
N GLU A 21 -2.23 -13.82 -14.04
CA GLU A 21 -1.56 -14.20 -12.81
C GLU A 21 -2.12 -13.46 -11.58
N ALA A 22 -2.40 -12.16 -11.69
CA ALA A 22 -3.05 -11.40 -10.62
C ALA A 22 -4.44 -11.97 -10.27
N GLU A 23 -5.25 -12.37 -11.26
CA GLU A 23 -6.54 -13.02 -11.04
C GLU A 23 -6.39 -14.37 -10.32
N ARG A 24 -5.40 -15.18 -10.72
CA ARG A 24 -5.08 -16.45 -10.06
C ARG A 24 -4.67 -16.24 -8.60
N VAL A 25 -3.72 -15.34 -8.34
CA VAL A 25 -3.24 -15.03 -6.99
C VAL A 25 -4.37 -14.47 -6.14
N ALA A 26 -5.17 -13.53 -6.65
CA ALA A 26 -6.31 -12.98 -5.92
C ALA A 26 -7.30 -14.08 -5.51
N SER A 27 -7.63 -14.99 -6.42
CA SER A 27 -8.53 -16.12 -6.13
C SER A 27 -8.01 -17.02 -4.99
N LEU A 28 -6.69 -17.27 -4.94
CA LEU A 28 -6.06 -18.05 -3.88
C LEU A 28 -6.02 -17.30 -2.53
N VAL A 29 -5.70 -16.00 -2.56
CA VAL A 29 -5.70 -15.15 -1.36
C VAL A 29 -7.11 -15.05 -0.77
N ILE A 30 -8.13 -14.82 -1.62
CA ILE A 30 -9.54 -14.79 -1.21
C ILE A 30 -9.93 -16.13 -0.59
N SER A 31 -9.62 -17.24 -1.25
CA SER A 31 -9.93 -18.58 -0.73
C SER A 31 -9.30 -18.82 0.64
N GLN A 32 -8.06 -18.39 0.85
CA GLN A 32 -7.38 -18.50 2.15
C GLN A 32 -8.02 -17.58 3.20
N LEU A 33 -8.32 -16.33 2.84
CA LEU A 33 -8.96 -15.36 3.72
C LEU A 33 -10.31 -15.89 4.24
N GLU A 34 -11.15 -16.42 3.34
CA GLU A 34 -12.45 -16.98 3.70
C GLU A 34 -12.31 -18.23 4.58
N ARG A 35 -11.29 -19.08 4.36
CA ARG A 35 -11.03 -20.21 5.28
C ARG A 35 -10.74 -19.74 6.69
N VAL A 36 -9.87 -18.74 6.84
CA VAL A 36 -9.50 -18.19 8.15
C VAL A 36 -10.69 -17.53 8.83
N ILE A 37 -11.48 -16.73 8.10
CA ILE A 37 -12.69 -16.08 8.66
C ILE A 37 -13.73 -17.11 9.11
N ASN A 38 -13.91 -18.21 8.37
CA ASN A 38 -14.86 -19.26 8.71
C ASN A 38 -14.36 -20.21 9.83
N GLY A 39 -13.21 -19.92 10.45
CA GLY A 39 -12.68 -20.70 11.57
C GLY A 39 -12.08 -22.05 11.17
N ALA A 40 -11.71 -22.23 9.90
CA ALA A 40 -10.89 -23.36 9.50
C ALA A 40 -9.42 -23.05 9.86
N ASP A 41 -9.00 -23.38 11.08
CA ASP A 41 -7.59 -23.36 11.49
C ASP A 41 -6.80 -24.44 10.72
N ASP A 42 -6.11 -24.01 9.68
CA ASP A 42 -4.65 -24.15 9.54
C ASP A 42 -4.24 -23.49 8.21
N LEU A 43 -3.09 -22.79 8.23
CA LEU A 43 -2.28 -22.63 7.02
C LEU A 43 -1.78 -24.03 6.65
N GLN A 44 -2.65 -24.90 6.12
CA GLN A 44 -2.24 -26.20 5.64
C GLN A 44 -1.15 -25.98 4.58
N GLU A 45 0.07 -26.38 4.93
CA GLU A 45 1.06 -26.83 3.97
C GLU A 45 0.39 -27.94 3.15
N THR A 46 -0.13 -27.59 1.98
CA THR A 46 -0.56 -28.59 1.03
C THR A 46 0.67 -29.25 0.42
N ALA A 47 1.11 -30.31 1.11
CA ALA A 47 1.71 -31.57 0.68
C ALA A 47 2.74 -31.59 -0.48
N SER A 48 3.96 -32.01 -0.08
CA SER A 48 4.82 -33.05 -0.69
C SER A 48 5.27 -32.92 -2.15
N VAL A 49 6.51 -32.45 -2.32
CA VAL A 49 7.43 -32.98 -3.33
C VAL A 49 8.53 -33.72 -2.57
N GLU A 50 8.63 -35.03 -2.82
CA GLU A 50 9.70 -35.88 -2.30
C GLU A 50 11.06 -35.30 -2.68
N SER A 51 11.93 -35.06 -1.69
CA SER A 51 13.36 -34.85 -1.92
C SER A 51 14.12 -36.07 -1.40
N PRO A 52 15.03 -36.66 -2.19
CA PRO A 52 15.84 -37.78 -1.74
C PRO A 52 17.04 -37.32 -0.90
N HIS A 53 17.16 -37.92 0.29
CA HIS A 53 18.36 -38.38 0.99
C HIS A 53 19.64 -37.50 1.05
N ASP A 54 19.94 -37.09 2.29
CA ASP A 54 21.16 -37.40 3.06
C ASP A 54 22.51 -36.70 2.77
N LEU A 55 22.98 -35.97 3.80
CA LEU A 55 24.29 -36.05 4.50
C LEU A 55 24.88 -34.67 4.83
N PHE A 56 24.88 -34.29 6.10
CA PHE A 56 26.08 -34.12 6.94
C PHE A 56 25.69 -33.50 8.30
N THR A 57 26.14 -34.18 9.36
CA THR A 57 25.99 -33.78 10.76
C THR A 57 27.18 -32.95 11.24
N ASP A 58 26.91 -32.26 12.35
CA ASP A 58 27.79 -31.84 13.45
C ASP A 58 28.28 -30.37 13.53
N ASP A 59 27.68 -29.72 14.54
CA ASP A 59 28.28 -28.96 15.64
C ASP A 59 29.00 -27.63 15.38
N LEU A 60 28.36 -26.55 15.84
CA LEU A 60 28.96 -25.72 16.89
C LEU A 60 27.93 -24.89 17.67
N ALA A 61 28.10 -24.92 18.99
CA ALA A 61 27.18 -24.44 19.99
C ALA A 61 27.27 -22.92 20.23
N ASN A 62 26.10 -22.35 20.56
CA ASN A 62 25.86 -21.41 21.64
C ASN A 62 26.31 -19.93 21.48
N SER A 63 25.34 -19.05 21.23
CA SER A 63 25.25 -17.71 21.85
C SER A 63 23.81 -17.21 21.78
N ASN A 64 23.14 -17.25 22.94
CA ASN A 64 21.82 -16.69 23.18
C ASN A 64 21.78 -15.18 22.91
N SER A 65 20.87 -14.76 22.03
CA SER A 65 20.09 -13.53 22.20
C SER A 65 18.75 -13.72 21.49
N ASN A 66 17.74 -14.05 22.30
CA ASN A 66 16.34 -14.16 21.89
C ASN A 66 15.88 -12.83 21.31
N ASN A 67 15.57 -12.78 20.00
CA ASN A 67 14.63 -11.82 19.39
C ASN A 67 14.17 -12.26 17.99
N ASN A 68 14.05 -13.57 17.75
CA ASN A 68 13.30 -14.08 16.61
C ASN A 68 11.89 -14.46 17.09
N SER A 69 11.01 -13.48 17.23
CA SER A 69 9.58 -13.76 17.20
C SER A 69 9.23 -14.18 15.78
N SER A 70 8.98 -15.47 15.59
CA SER A 70 8.36 -16.02 14.39
C SER A 70 7.11 -15.22 14.03
N SER A 71 6.97 -14.91 12.74
CA SER A 71 5.84 -14.20 12.11
C SER A 71 4.57 -15.07 12.08
N ALA A 72 4.19 -15.65 13.22
CA ALA A 72 2.88 -16.27 13.36
C ALA A 72 1.83 -15.16 13.26
N GLY A 73 1.16 -15.12 12.09
CA GLY A 73 0.35 -14.01 11.61
C GLY A 73 -0.64 -13.47 12.63
N ASP A 74 -0.54 -12.18 12.89
CA ASP A 74 -1.54 -11.45 13.67
C ASP A 74 -2.87 -11.45 12.88
N THR A 75 -3.82 -12.28 13.32
CA THR A 75 -5.16 -12.41 12.71
C THR A 75 -6.22 -11.57 13.43
N SER A 76 -5.81 -10.56 14.22
CA SER A 76 -6.71 -9.73 15.03
C SER A 76 -7.83 -9.06 14.22
N PHE A 77 -7.54 -8.53 13.02
CA PHE A 77 -8.57 -7.97 12.14
C PHE A 77 -9.57 -9.01 11.66
N LEU A 78 -9.07 -10.20 11.29
CA LEU A 78 -9.91 -11.28 10.77
C LEU A 78 -10.89 -11.77 11.84
N LYS A 79 -10.43 -11.85 13.09
CA LYS A 79 -11.29 -12.16 14.24
C LYS A 79 -12.37 -11.09 14.47
N LEU A 80 -12.04 -9.82 14.24
CA LEU A 80 -13.02 -8.73 14.30
C LEU A 80 -14.04 -8.81 13.17
N ILE A 81 -13.61 -9.05 11.93
CA ILE A 81 -14.52 -9.32 10.80
C ILE A 81 -15.43 -10.51 11.14
N GLN A 82 -14.85 -11.64 11.54
CA GLN A 82 -15.58 -12.86 11.90
C GLN A 82 -16.62 -12.61 12.98
N LYS A 83 -16.27 -11.84 14.02
CA LYS A 83 -17.19 -11.44 15.08
C LYS A 83 -18.31 -10.56 14.55
N SER A 84 -18.01 -9.60 13.66
CA SER A 84 -19.02 -8.75 13.03
C SER A 84 -19.99 -9.56 12.17
N ILE A 85 -19.50 -10.51 11.38
CA ILE A 85 -20.33 -11.44 10.57
C ILE A 85 -21.23 -12.29 11.48
N SER A 86 -20.68 -12.83 12.57
CA SER A 86 -21.40 -13.72 13.49
C SER A 86 -22.47 -12.99 14.32
N ASN A 87 -22.30 -11.69 14.56
CA ASN A 87 -23.14 -10.89 15.46
C ASN A 87 -24.37 -10.23 14.82
N ASN A 88 -24.78 -10.66 13.63
CA ASN A 88 -25.91 -10.09 12.87
C ASN A 88 -27.27 -10.00 13.61
N ASN A 89 -27.39 -10.40 14.89
CA ASN A 89 -28.66 -10.29 15.63
C ASN A 89 -28.67 -9.79 17.08
N SER A 90 -27.59 -9.54 17.83
CA SER A 90 -27.81 -9.12 19.26
C SER A 90 -26.66 -8.54 20.10
N GLN A 91 -25.60 -7.95 19.54
CA GLN A 91 -24.76 -6.95 20.26
C GLN A 91 -23.70 -6.36 19.31
N PRO A 92 -23.43 -5.04 19.35
CA PRO A 92 -22.40 -4.46 18.49
C PRO A 92 -21.06 -5.14 18.78
N ALA A 93 -20.42 -5.65 17.73
CA ALA A 93 -19.03 -6.08 17.77
C ALA A 93 -18.19 -4.98 18.45
N GLN A 94 -17.06 -5.36 19.04
CA GLN A 94 -16.22 -4.44 19.79
C GLN A 94 -15.84 -3.24 18.92
N LYS A 95 -16.57 -2.13 19.07
CA LYS A 95 -16.38 -0.93 18.28
C LYS A 95 -15.12 -0.24 18.80
N PHE A 96 -14.16 0.01 17.91
CA PHE A 96 -12.99 0.80 18.25
C PHE A 96 -13.44 2.11 18.90
N ARG A 97 -12.75 2.54 19.95
CA ARG A 97 -13.12 3.80 20.63
C ARG A 97 -12.41 4.99 19.99
N ARG A 98 -11.26 4.74 19.36
CA ARG A 98 -10.37 5.74 18.79
C ARG A 98 -9.67 5.21 17.54
N GLU A 99 -9.30 6.10 16.63
CA GLU A 99 -8.62 5.77 15.37
C GLU A 99 -7.28 5.03 15.61
N PRO A 100 -6.44 5.39 16.60
CA PRO A 100 -5.21 4.65 16.89
C PRO A 100 -5.38 3.19 17.25
N GLU A 101 -6.56 2.81 17.76
CA GLU A 101 -6.87 1.41 18.08
C GLU A 101 -7.14 0.59 16.81
N MET A 102 -7.47 1.24 15.68
CA MET A 102 -7.72 0.59 14.41
C MET A 102 -6.43 0.25 13.67
N TYR A 103 -5.39 1.07 13.78
CA TYR A 103 -4.24 0.98 12.86
C TYR A 103 -3.46 -0.34 12.93
N PRO A 104 -3.11 -0.90 14.12
CA PRO A 104 -2.44 -2.19 14.17
C PRO A 104 -3.30 -3.27 13.52
N VAL A 105 -4.61 -3.17 13.71
CA VAL A 105 -5.57 -4.15 13.23
C VAL A 105 -5.68 -4.07 11.70
N ILE A 106 -5.88 -2.87 11.14
CA ILE A 106 -5.85 -2.65 9.69
C ILE A 106 -4.52 -3.14 9.11
N ALA A 107 -3.40 -2.77 9.72
CA ALA A 107 -2.08 -3.19 9.25
C ALA A 107 -1.94 -4.72 9.21
N SER A 108 -2.51 -5.44 10.17
CA SER A 108 -2.48 -6.90 10.22
C SER A 108 -3.25 -7.55 9.06
N LEU A 109 -4.37 -6.97 8.60
CA LEU A 109 -5.04 -7.42 7.37
C LEU A 109 -4.14 -7.24 6.14
N PHE A 110 -3.53 -6.06 6.00
CA PHE A 110 -2.63 -5.78 4.87
C PHE A 110 -1.42 -6.72 4.86
N ARG A 111 -0.78 -6.95 6.02
CA ARG A 111 0.35 -7.89 6.15
C ARG A 111 -0.08 -9.32 5.82
N PHE A 112 -1.23 -9.77 6.32
CA PHE A 112 -1.78 -11.08 5.96
C PHE A 112 -1.96 -11.23 4.45
N THR A 113 -2.53 -10.22 3.79
CA THR A 113 -2.69 -10.22 2.34
C THR A 113 -1.33 -10.19 1.62
N GLU A 114 -0.38 -9.37 2.07
CA GLU A 114 0.98 -9.30 1.51
C GLU A 114 1.70 -10.66 1.58
N ASP A 115 1.67 -11.31 2.74
CA ASP A 115 2.30 -12.61 2.97
C ASP A 115 1.74 -13.67 2.00
N LEU A 116 0.42 -13.67 1.80
CA LEU A 116 -0.23 -14.60 0.88
C LEU A 116 0.04 -14.27 -0.59
N ILE A 117 0.07 -12.98 -0.97
CA ILE A 117 0.47 -12.56 -2.32
C ILE A 117 1.88 -13.08 -2.61
N THR A 118 2.81 -12.84 -1.69
CA THR A 118 4.21 -13.28 -1.79
C THR A 118 4.28 -14.80 -1.90
N LYS A 119 3.61 -15.53 -1.01
CA LYS A 119 3.56 -16.99 -1.01
C LYS A 119 3.05 -17.55 -2.33
N PHE A 120 1.93 -17.04 -2.85
CA PHE A 120 1.31 -17.58 -4.06
C PHE A 120 2.01 -17.12 -5.35
N ALA A 121 2.65 -15.95 -5.35
CA ALA A 121 3.45 -15.47 -6.47
C ALA A 121 4.72 -16.31 -6.71
N HIS A 122 5.41 -16.73 -5.65
CA HIS A 122 6.66 -17.49 -5.77
C HIS A 122 6.50 -18.95 -6.19
N THR A 123 5.26 -19.44 -6.36
CA THR A 123 4.99 -20.81 -6.83
C THR A 123 5.23 -21.03 -8.33
N GLN A 124 5.60 -20.00 -9.10
CA GLN A 124 6.02 -20.14 -10.49
C GLN A 124 7.45 -19.64 -10.72
N ASP A 125 8.26 -20.45 -11.41
CA ASP A 125 9.66 -20.16 -11.80
C ASP A 125 9.82 -19.02 -12.84
N SER A 126 8.76 -18.28 -13.18
CA SER A 126 8.79 -17.27 -14.23
C SER A 126 8.89 -15.85 -13.68
N THR A 127 10.02 -15.19 -13.93
CA THR A 127 10.28 -13.80 -13.53
C THR A 127 9.33 -12.79 -14.19
N ASP A 128 8.82 -13.07 -15.39
CA ASP A 128 7.93 -12.16 -16.15
C ASP A 128 6.52 -12.07 -15.53
N LYS A 129 6.13 -13.09 -14.74
CA LYS A 129 4.83 -13.16 -14.07
C LYS A 129 4.90 -12.79 -12.59
N SER A 130 6.09 -12.48 -12.06
CA SER A 130 6.22 -12.08 -10.67
C SER A 130 5.56 -10.70 -10.43
N PRO A 131 5.08 -10.42 -9.20
CA PRO A 131 4.66 -9.09 -8.80
C PRO A 131 5.72 -8.06 -9.19
N SER A 132 5.27 -6.94 -9.75
CA SER A 132 6.16 -5.83 -10.09
C SER A 132 6.76 -5.20 -8.83
N GLN A 133 6.09 -5.37 -7.68
CA GLN A 133 6.43 -4.80 -6.39
C GLN A 133 5.68 -5.52 -5.26
N SER A 134 6.21 -5.49 -4.03
CA SER A 134 5.41 -5.80 -2.84
C SER A 134 4.71 -4.53 -2.36
N VAL A 135 3.42 -4.65 -2.02
CA VAL A 135 2.63 -3.61 -1.35
C VAL A 135 2.71 -3.86 0.14
N LYS A 136 3.55 -3.08 0.82
CA LYS A 136 3.74 -3.18 2.27
C LYS A 136 3.01 -2.08 2.99
N VAL A 137 2.48 -2.39 4.17
CA VAL A 137 1.87 -1.40 5.04
C VAL A 137 2.86 -0.92 6.10
N TYR A 138 3.00 0.40 6.20
CA TYR A 138 3.69 1.06 7.30
C TYR A 138 2.68 1.55 8.33
N SER A 139 2.94 1.22 9.59
CA SER A 139 2.04 1.48 10.72
C SER A 139 2.80 2.08 11.90
N LYS A 140 3.57 3.16 11.71
CA LYS A 140 3.98 4.00 12.85
C LYS A 140 2.97 5.11 12.96
N THR A 141 2.22 5.03 14.05
CA THR A 141 0.96 5.73 14.22
C THR A 141 1.04 6.63 15.44
N ASP A 142 0.12 7.58 15.50
CA ASP A 142 0.00 8.64 16.49
C ASP A 142 0.55 8.33 17.89
N VAL A 143 1.48 9.16 18.35
CA VAL A 143 1.81 9.32 19.78
C VAL A 143 1.39 10.70 20.31
N SER A 144 0.73 11.51 19.47
CA SER A 144 0.32 12.87 19.84
C SER A 144 -1.00 12.88 20.65
N PRO A 145 -1.25 13.94 21.43
CA PRO A 145 -2.52 14.12 22.12
C PRO A 145 -3.70 14.19 21.13
N LYS A 146 -4.85 13.74 21.61
CA LYS A 146 -6.14 13.66 20.90
C LYS A 146 -6.43 14.90 20.03
N ASP A 147 -6.91 14.69 18.81
CA ASP A 147 -7.43 15.70 17.88
C ASP A 147 -6.37 16.66 17.27
N SER A 148 -5.08 16.27 17.28
CA SER A 148 -4.03 17.01 16.57
C SER A 148 -3.96 16.57 15.09
N ASP A 149 -4.85 17.15 14.26
CA ASP A 149 -4.80 17.01 12.81
C ASP A 149 -3.60 17.80 12.26
N ASN A 150 -2.39 17.28 12.41
CA ASN A 150 -1.22 17.84 11.75
C ASN A 150 -1.02 17.16 10.39
N TYR A 151 -0.90 17.98 9.35
CA TYR A 151 -0.69 17.57 7.96
C TYR A 151 0.64 16.85 7.71
N LEU A 152 1.50 16.69 8.74
CA LEU A 152 2.79 16.02 8.63
C LEU A 152 2.68 14.52 8.90
N ARG A 153 1.51 14.04 9.31
CA ARG A 153 1.29 12.67 9.78
C ARG A 153 0.57 11.82 8.72
N ILE A 154 0.88 10.52 8.72
CA ILE A 154 0.21 9.51 7.93
C ILE A 154 -0.34 8.47 8.90
N ASP A 155 -1.62 8.10 8.75
CA ASP A 155 -2.24 7.06 9.56
C ASP A 155 -1.64 5.69 9.21
N LEU A 156 -1.79 5.26 7.95
CA LEU A 156 -0.96 4.18 7.39
C LEU A 156 -0.50 4.55 5.98
N GLY A 157 0.66 4.02 5.59
CA GLY A 157 1.23 4.22 4.25
C GLY A 157 1.44 2.89 3.54
N LEU A 158 1.24 2.87 2.23
CA LEU A 158 1.64 1.77 1.36
C LEU A 158 2.91 2.12 0.61
N PHE A 159 3.91 1.25 0.66
CA PHE A 159 5.19 1.44 0.00
C PHE A 159 5.52 0.32 -0.98
N LEU A 160 6.43 0.62 -1.91
CA LEU A 160 6.91 -0.30 -2.94
C LEU A 160 8.35 -0.72 -2.59
N ASN A 161 8.70 -1.99 -2.84
CA ASN A 161 10.03 -2.52 -2.54
C ASN A 161 11.20 -1.82 -3.29
N ASP A 162 10.95 -1.16 -4.43
CA ASP A 162 11.99 -0.49 -5.23
C ASP A 162 12.24 0.98 -4.81
N MET A 163 11.40 1.56 -3.95
CA MET A 163 11.49 2.98 -3.59
C MET A 163 12.64 3.30 -2.64
N TRP A 164 13.26 2.29 -2.01
CA TRP A 164 14.41 2.45 -1.12
C TRP A 164 15.69 2.91 -1.81
N GLU A 165 15.73 2.93 -3.14
CA GLU A 165 16.86 3.48 -3.89
C GLU A 165 16.76 4.98 -4.17
N ARG A 166 15.68 5.67 -3.76
CA ARG A 166 15.60 7.13 -3.91
C ARG A 166 16.68 7.78 -3.03
N PRO A 167 17.51 8.68 -3.58
CA PRO A 167 18.49 9.40 -2.75
C PRO A 167 17.72 10.13 -1.65
N ALA A 168 18.22 10.03 -0.43
CA ALA A 168 17.67 10.77 0.70
C ALA A 168 17.58 12.25 0.30
N PHE A 169 16.37 12.77 0.19
CA PHE A 169 16.17 14.20 0.00
C PHE A 169 16.85 14.92 1.18
N ASP A 170 17.73 15.88 0.88
CA ASP A 170 18.32 16.77 1.88
C ASP A 170 17.19 17.56 2.52
N ASP A 171 16.76 17.09 3.69
CA ASP A 171 15.60 17.59 4.42
C ASP A 171 16.00 18.64 5.45
N SER A 172 17.13 19.32 5.26
CA SER A 172 17.61 20.41 6.12
C SER A 172 16.62 21.58 6.27
N PHE A 173 15.49 21.55 5.56
CA PHE A 173 14.41 22.53 5.68
C PHE A 173 13.29 22.15 6.67
N VAL A 174 13.26 20.91 7.20
CA VAL A 174 12.18 20.47 8.13
C VAL A 174 12.74 19.88 9.43
N ARG A 175 12.84 20.78 10.43
CA ARG A 175 12.95 20.58 11.90
C ARG A 175 14.33 20.24 12.52
N GLU A 176 14.76 21.15 13.40
CA GLU A 176 15.81 20.99 14.43
C GLU A 176 15.34 20.17 15.64
N ASP A 177 14.67 19.02 15.46
CA ASP A 177 14.34 18.15 16.60
C ASP A 177 15.50 17.16 16.82
N LYS A 178 16.42 17.53 17.73
CA LYS A 178 17.76 16.95 17.93
C LYS A 178 17.86 15.58 18.62
N ASP A 179 16.78 14.81 18.75
CA ASP A 179 16.79 13.55 19.52
C ASP A 179 16.36 12.32 18.70
N PHE A 180 16.78 12.22 17.42
CA PHE A 180 16.46 11.06 16.58
C PHE A 180 17.66 10.12 16.42
N GLU A 181 17.62 8.97 17.11
CA GLU A 181 18.60 7.90 16.93
C GLU A 181 18.55 7.33 15.50
N ILE A 182 19.71 7.35 14.85
CA ILE A 182 19.97 6.80 13.52
C ILE A 182 19.93 5.27 13.63
N GLY A 183 18.76 4.66 13.45
CA GLY A 183 18.62 3.19 13.51
C GLY A 183 17.39 2.59 12.82
N ALA A 184 16.32 3.36 12.61
CA ALA A 184 15.16 2.92 11.84
C ALA A 184 14.68 4.08 10.96
N ILE A 185 14.74 3.93 9.64
CA ILE A 185 14.29 4.95 8.69
C ILE A 185 12.77 5.06 8.83
N ASP A 186 12.29 6.22 9.29
CA ASP A 186 10.87 6.59 9.27
C ASP A 186 10.50 6.86 7.79
N PRO A 187 9.64 6.04 7.15
CA PRO A 187 9.25 6.26 5.76
C PRO A 187 8.51 7.59 5.66
N ARG A 188 9.03 8.45 4.80
CA ARG A 188 8.49 9.79 4.57
C ARG A 188 7.47 9.73 3.44
N TYR A 189 6.74 10.82 3.21
CA TYR A 189 5.90 10.95 2.02
C TYR A 189 6.66 10.71 0.70
N ALA A 190 7.99 10.75 0.68
CA ALA A 190 8.80 10.39 -0.48
C ALA A 190 8.79 8.87 -0.80
N ASP A 191 8.48 8.03 0.20
CA ASP A 191 8.61 6.57 0.20
C ASP A 191 7.26 5.85 0.13
N ILE A 192 6.14 6.58 0.01
CA ILE A 192 4.77 6.04 0.11
C ILE A 192 4.03 6.28 -1.22
N PHE A 193 3.57 5.22 -1.88
CA PHE A 193 2.83 5.37 -3.15
C PHE A 193 1.33 5.59 -2.93
N ALA A 194 0.79 5.15 -1.79
CA ALA A 194 -0.59 5.37 -1.40
C ALA A 194 -0.73 5.59 0.11
N VAL A 195 -1.61 6.48 0.52
CA VAL A 195 -1.90 6.80 1.92
C VAL A 195 -3.23 6.20 2.35
N ILE A 196 -3.34 5.81 3.61
CA ILE A 196 -4.56 5.25 4.20
C ILE A 196 -4.97 6.17 5.35
N GLU A 197 -6.22 6.61 5.33
CA GLU A 197 -6.85 7.36 6.41
C GLU A 197 -7.91 6.48 7.08
N ALA A 198 -7.85 6.31 8.39
CA ALA A 198 -8.82 5.47 9.10
C ALA A 198 -9.70 6.28 10.05
N LYS A 199 -11.01 6.06 9.98
CA LYS A 199 -12.00 6.67 10.87
C LYS A 199 -12.84 5.60 11.57
N VAL A 200 -13.19 5.85 12.83
CA VAL A 200 -13.92 4.87 13.66
C VAL A 200 -15.33 4.58 13.13
N SER A 201 -15.97 5.54 12.45
CA SER A 201 -17.35 5.41 11.99
C SER A 201 -17.49 5.64 10.48
N GLU A 202 -18.37 4.90 9.81
CA GLU A 202 -18.73 5.15 8.40
C GLU A 202 -19.20 6.60 8.17
N ASN A 203 -19.93 7.17 9.12
CA ASN A 203 -20.38 8.58 9.09
C ASN A 203 -19.24 9.61 8.96
N ASP A 204 -18.01 9.25 9.30
CA ASP A 204 -16.84 10.12 9.21
C ASP A 204 -16.18 10.10 7.83
N GLN A 205 -16.78 9.43 6.84
CA GLN A 205 -16.25 9.32 5.48
C GLN A 205 -15.89 10.67 4.83
N ALA A 206 -16.67 11.72 5.08
CA ALA A 206 -16.36 13.06 4.58
C ALA A 206 -15.10 13.65 5.22
N HIS A 207 -14.88 13.41 6.51
CA HIS A 207 -13.67 13.80 7.22
C HIS A 207 -12.47 12.99 6.74
N ALA A 208 -12.64 11.67 6.54
CA ALA A 208 -11.60 10.81 5.97
C ALA A 208 -11.14 11.32 4.60
N TYR A 209 -12.08 11.70 3.71
CA TYR A 209 -11.72 12.27 2.41
C TYR A 209 -10.98 13.60 2.52
N LYS A 210 -11.41 14.48 3.43
CA LYS A 210 -10.73 15.76 3.65
C LYS A 210 -9.29 15.51 4.08
N GLN A 211 -9.07 14.61 5.04
CA GLN A 211 -7.75 14.29 5.55
C GLN A 211 -6.88 13.59 4.50
N LEU A 212 -7.46 12.70 3.70
CA LEU A 212 -6.75 12.02 2.61
C LEU A 212 -6.22 13.02 1.56
N LEU A 213 -7.03 14.01 1.16
CA LEU A 213 -6.63 15.08 0.23
C LEU A 213 -5.45 15.90 0.76
N LEU A 214 -5.40 16.08 2.08
CA LEU A 214 -4.32 16.81 2.75
C LEU A 214 -3.01 16.02 2.73
N TYR A 215 -3.07 14.70 2.93
CA TYR A 215 -1.90 13.84 2.79
C TYR A 215 -1.35 13.81 1.38
N THR A 216 -2.22 13.82 0.37
CA THR A 216 -1.77 13.81 -1.03
C THR A 216 -1.01 15.08 -1.41
N TYR A 217 -1.28 16.22 -0.76
CA TYR A 217 -0.48 17.43 -0.97
C TYR A 217 1.00 17.18 -0.66
N ASN A 218 1.29 16.49 0.45
CA ASN A 218 2.67 16.13 0.80
C ASN A 218 3.27 15.10 -0.16
N ILE A 219 2.46 14.17 -0.69
CA ILE A 219 2.92 13.25 -1.75
C ILE A 219 3.37 14.05 -2.97
N TYR A 220 2.54 14.95 -3.50
CA TYR A 220 2.90 15.77 -4.66
C TYR A 220 4.09 16.68 -4.40
N TRP A 221 4.22 17.18 -3.18
CA TRP A 221 5.37 18.00 -2.79
C TRP A 221 6.69 17.21 -2.78
N ARG A 222 6.66 15.94 -2.34
CA ARG A 222 7.87 15.11 -2.17
C ARG A 222 8.14 14.19 -3.36
N GLN A 223 7.18 13.97 -4.24
CA GLN A 223 7.26 13.07 -5.39
C GLN A 223 6.89 13.83 -6.66
N HIS A 224 7.90 14.41 -7.31
CA HIS A 224 7.70 15.23 -8.51
C HIS A 224 7.31 14.41 -9.76
N ASP A 225 7.50 13.09 -9.72
CA ASP A 225 7.13 12.15 -10.78
C ASP A 225 5.70 11.61 -10.65
N ARG A 226 4.75 12.40 -10.15
CA ARG A 226 3.36 11.97 -9.93
C ARG A 226 2.40 12.62 -10.91
N ARG A 227 1.57 11.79 -11.55
CA ARG A 227 0.38 12.20 -12.32
C ARG A 227 -0.88 12.22 -11.48
N PHE A 228 -0.98 11.24 -10.57
CA PHE A 228 -2.03 11.12 -9.59
C PHE A 228 -1.53 10.38 -8.35
N ALA A 229 -2.25 10.49 -7.24
CA ALA A 229 -1.98 9.74 -6.02
C ALA A 229 -3.11 8.76 -5.70
N TRP A 230 -2.73 7.57 -5.24
CA TRP A 230 -3.66 6.63 -4.64
C TRP A 230 -3.85 6.95 -3.16
N GLY A 231 -5.05 6.74 -2.67
CA GLY A 231 -5.32 6.72 -1.24
C GLY A 231 -6.45 5.77 -0.91
N LEU A 232 -6.52 5.32 0.33
CA LEU A 232 -7.60 4.50 0.85
C LEU A 232 -8.24 5.21 2.04
N THR A 233 -9.55 5.12 2.17
CA THR A 233 -10.22 5.40 3.44
C THR A 233 -10.70 4.10 4.05
N VAL A 234 -10.51 3.94 5.35
CA VAL A 234 -11.07 2.82 6.13
C VAL A 234 -11.97 3.42 7.21
N CYS A 235 -13.28 3.42 6.98
CA CYS A 235 -14.25 3.95 7.94
C CYS A 235 -15.06 2.79 8.51
N ASP A 236 -14.80 2.40 9.76
CA ASP A 236 -15.30 1.14 10.33
C ASP A 236 -14.86 -0.09 9.50
N SER A 237 -15.80 -0.88 8.96
CA SER A 237 -15.52 -2.01 8.03
C SER A 237 -15.47 -1.59 6.56
N ILE A 238 -15.75 -0.32 6.25
CA ILE A 238 -15.90 0.15 4.87
C ILE A 238 -14.58 0.68 4.35
N VAL A 239 -14.10 0.09 3.26
CA VAL A 239 -12.94 0.58 2.51
C VAL A 239 -13.38 1.25 1.23
N ARG A 240 -12.71 2.35 0.86
CA ARG A 240 -12.83 2.96 -0.47
C ARG A 240 -11.46 3.29 -1.03
N ALA A 241 -11.23 2.93 -2.28
CA ALA A 241 -10.05 3.33 -3.02
C ALA A 241 -10.27 4.70 -3.65
N CYS A 242 -9.29 5.58 -3.58
CA CYS A 242 -9.36 6.95 -4.06
C CYS A 242 -8.23 7.22 -5.04
N VAL A 243 -8.56 7.88 -6.14
CA VAL A 243 -7.59 8.47 -7.06
C VAL A 243 -7.69 9.98 -6.92
N ILE A 244 -6.59 10.60 -6.53
CA ILE A 244 -6.49 12.04 -6.34
C ILE A 244 -5.58 12.55 -7.45
N GLY A 245 -6.14 13.28 -8.41
CA GLY A 245 -5.39 14.00 -9.45
C GLY A 245 -5.14 15.45 -9.07
N ASN A 246 -4.57 16.22 -10.00
CA ASN A 246 -4.33 17.66 -9.81
C ASN A 246 -5.61 18.50 -9.89
N ASP A 247 -6.65 18.01 -10.59
CA ASP A 247 -7.90 18.72 -10.90
C ASP A 247 -9.13 18.15 -10.17
N GLY A 248 -8.96 17.06 -9.42
CA GLY A 248 -10.07 16.44 -8.71
C GLY A 248 -9.71 15.14 -8.02
N ALA A 249 -10.70 14.59 -7.33
CA ALA A 249 -10.57 13.29 -6.67
C ALA A 249 -11.83 12.45 -6.83
N LEU A 250 -11.60 11.17 -7.11
CA LEU A 250 -12.62 10.15 -7.31
C LEU A 250 -12.45 9.03 -6.29
N ALA A 251 -13.57 8.47 -5.84
CA ALA A 251 -13.59 7.31 -4.95
C ALA A 251 -14.26 6.13 -5.66
N SER A 252 -13.81 4.92 -5.36
CA SER A 252 -14.54 3.70 -5.69
C SER A 252 -15.86 3.63 -4.94
N GLU A 253 -16.72 2.70 -5.35
CA GLU A 253 -17.82 2.17 -4.52
C GLU A 253 -17.29 1.60 -3.19
N ARG A 254 -18.19 1.43 -2.21
CA ARG A 254 -17.85 0.89 -0.88
C ARG A 254 -17.48 -0.58 -0.97
N MET A 255 -16.34 -0.95 -0.42
CA MET A 255 -15.94 -2.32 -0.15
C MET A 255 -16.24 -2.62 1.31
N ASP A 256 -17.33 -3.32 1.59
CA ASP A 256 -17.68 -3.72 2.95
C ASP A 256 -16.95 -5.00 3.33
N LEU A 257 -15.98 -4.91 4.25
CA LEU A 257 -15.16 -6.06 4.61
C LEU A 257 -15.92 -7.11 5.44
N THR A 258 -17.15 -6.82 5.90
CA THR A 258 -18.02 -7.87 6.48
C THR A 258 -18.65 -8.75 5.40
N GLU A 259 -18.70 -8.29 4.16
CA GLU A 259 -19.29 -9.01 3.03
C GLU A 259 -18.19 -9.69 2.18
N ILE A 260 -18.51 -10.87 1.64
CA ILE A 260 -17.56 -11.63 0.79
C ILE A 260 -17.18 -10.85 -0.47
N ASP A 261 -18.13 -10.12 -1.08
CA ASP A 261 -17.89 -9.32 -2.28
C ASP A 261 -16.97 -8.13 -1.98
N GLY A 262 -17.14 -7.49 -0.82
CA GLY A 262 -16.29 -6.38 -0.39
C GLY A 262 -14.86 -6.84 -0.09
N ARG A 263 -14.70 -7.97 0.62
CA ARG A 263 -13.38 -8.59 0.84
C ARG A 263 -12.71 -9.03 -0.46
N SER A 264 -13.48 -9.64 -1.38
CA SER A 264 -12.98 -10.06 -2.69
C SER A 264 -12.46 -8.88 -3.49
N THR A 265 -13.23 -7.79 -3.54
CA THR A 265 -12.83 -6.57 -4.25
C THR A 265 -11.60 -5.92 -3.61
N PHE A 266 -11.53 -5.89 -2.27
CA PHE A 266 -10.39 -5.36 -1.54
C PHE A 266 -9.11 -6.18 -1.76
N VAL A 267 -9.19 -7.51 -1.72
CA VAL A 267 -8.05 -8.38 -2.02
C VAL A 267 -7.61 -8.20 -3.48
N GLN A 268 -8.56 -8.18 -4.41
CA GLN A 268 -8.26 -7.95 -5.83
C GLN A 268 -7.53 -6.62 -6.03
N LEU A 269 -7.94 -5.55 -5.32
CA LEU A 269 -7.28 -4.24 -5.34
C LEU A 269 -5.80 -4.35 -4.93
N LEU A 270 -5.49 -4.98 -3.80
CA LEU A 270 -4.10 -5.11 -3.30
C LEU A 270 -3.23 -5.99 -4.19
N VAL A 271 -3.79 -7.09 -4.69
CA VAL A 271 -3.10 -7.97 -5.65
C VAL A 271 -2.82 -7.18 -6.93
N ASN A 272 -3.83 -6.52 -7.49
CA ASN A 272 -3.69 -5.69 -8.68
C ASN A 272 -2.62 -4.59 -8.53
N MET A 273 -2.59 -3.89 -7.38
CA MET A 273 -1.53 -2.93 -7.07
C MET A 273 -0.13 -3.58 -7.10
N SER A 274 0.01 -4.83 -6.64
CA SER A 274 1.30 -5.55 -6.65
C SER A 274 1.76 -5.95 -8.06
N TYR A 275 0.82 -6.14 -9.00
CA TYR A 275 1.11 -6.54 -10.38
C TYR A 275 1.20 -5.36 -11.36
N CYS A 276 0.60 -4.22 -11.02
CA CYS A 276 0.64 -3.00 -11.82
C CYS A 276 2.06 -2.47 -12.04
N GLY A 277 2.28 -1.84 -13.20
CA GLY A 277 3.45 -0.99 -13.40
C GLY A 277 3.32 0.34 -12.64
N ARG A 278 4.45 1.02 -12.41
CA ARG A 278 4.51 2.33 -11.74
C ARG A 278 3.56 3.36 -12.35
N GLU A 279 3.40 3.33 -13.67
CA GLU A 279 2.45 4.19 -14.39
C GLU A 279 1.01 4.07 -13.89
N GLN A 280 0.52 2.85 -13.67
CA GLN A 280 -0.83 2.60 -13.14
C GLN A 280 -0.94 2.97 -11.66
N LEU A 281 0.19 2.99 -10.94
CA LEU A 281 0.28 3.50 -9.58
C LEU A 281 0.41 5.03 -9.49
N GLY A 282 0.29 5.74 -10.61
CA GLY A 282 0.26 7.20 -10.64
C GLY A 282 1.60 7.86 -10.88
N PHE A 283 2.67 7.10 -11.15
CA PHE A 283 3.94 7.70 -11.56
C PHE A 283 3.93 8.13 -13.03
N ASP A 284 4.67 9.20 -13.33
CA ASP A 284 4.93 9.67 -14.68
C ASP A 284 6.23 9.08 -15.21
N PRO A 285 6.22 8.28 -16.29
CA PRO A 285 7.44 7.68 -16.83
C PRO A 285 8.34 8.71 -17.54
N THR A 286 7.81 9.90 -17.86
CA THR A 286 8.56 10.97 -18.53
C THR A 286 9.35 11.81 -17.54
N ILE A 287 8.94 11.85 -16.26
CA ILE A 287 9.61 12.60 -15.20
C ILE A 287 10.53 11.67 -14.40
N ARG A 288 11.80 12.03 -14.29
CA ARG A 288 12.79 11.22 -13.56
C ARG A 288 13.82 12.08 -12.85
N HIS A 289 14.34 11.57 -11.74
CA HIS A 289 15.44 12.20 -11.04
C HIS A 289 16.79 11.75 -11.63
N ASN A 290 17.54 12.68 -12.21
CA ASN A 290 18.92 12.47 -12.63
C ASN A 290 19.84 12.55 -11.41
N ARG A 291 20.22 11.38 -10.86
CA ARG A 291 21.07 11.30 -9.66
C ARG A 291 22.45 11.91 -9.85
N ALA A 292 23.04 11.83 -11.05
CA ALA A 292 24.37 12.37 -11.31
C ALA A 292 24.41 13.90 -11.22
N LYS A 293 23.30 14.55 -11.58
CA LYS A 293 23.15 16.01 -11.51
C LYS A 293 22.37 16.49 -10.29
N SER A 294 21.73 15.59 -9.55
CA SER A 294 20.77 15.92 -8.48
C SER A 294 19.66 16.87 -8.94
N LEU A 295 19.12 16.62 -10.14
CA LEU A 295 18.07 17.43 -10.78
C LEU A 295 16.95 16.54 -11.31
N TRP A 296 15.75 17.09 -11.43
CA TRP A 296 14.64 16.43 -12.11
C TRP A 296 14.62 16.76 -13.59
N GLU A 297 14.41 15.74 -14.41
CA GLU A 297 14.30 15.82 -15.86
C GLU A 297 12.91 15.38 -16.31
N ILE A 298 12.48 15.90 -17.45
CA ILE A 298 11.24 15.52 -18.12
C ILE A 298 11.52 15.23 -19.60
N ASP A 299 10.98 14.12 -20.10
CA ASP A 299 10.94 13.82 -21.54
C ASP A 299 9.76 14.54 -22.19
N VAL A 300 10.06 15.52 -23.04
CA VAL A 300 9.09 16.26 -23.85
C VAL A 300 9.07 15.66 -25.24
N TYR A 301 7.88 15.29 -25.70
CA TYR A 301 7.66 14.75 -27.03
C TYR A 301 7.18 15.86 -27.96
N ASN A 302 7.77 15.92 -29.15
CA ASN A 302 7.33 16.83 -30.20
C ASN A 302 6.21 16.18 -31.01
N ASP A 303 5.02 16.79 -31.01
CA ASP A 303 3.84 16.26 -31.70
C ASP A 303 4.03 16.12 -33.22
N SER A 304 4.93 16.91 -33.82
CA SER A 304 5.11 16.93 -35.28
C SER A 304 5.91 15.75 -35.83
N ASP A 305 6.85 15.19 -35.06
CA ASP A 305 7.76 14.13 -35.49
C ASP A 305 7.94 13.00 -34.46
N ASN A 306 7.22 13.07 -33.34
CA ASN A 306 7.32 12.17 -32.19
C ASN A 306 8.75 12.05 -31.64
N SER A 307 9.61 13.04 -31.93
CA SER A 307 10.96 13.11 -31.37
C SER A 307 10.90 13.44 -29.89
N LYS A 308 11.87 12.90 -29.14
CA LYS A 308 11.96 13.05 -27.69
C LYS A 308 13.11 13.95 -27.32
N THR A 309 12.83 15.00 -26.55
CA THR A 309 13.85 15.87 -25.96
C THR A 309 13.77 15.77 -24.44
N THR A 310 14.91 15.53 -23.78
CA THR A 310 14.98 15.53 -22.32
C THR A 310 15.37 16.93 -21.83
N CYS A 311 14.52 17.52 -20.99
CA CYS A 311 14.70 18.86 -20.43
C CYS A 311 14.84 18.80 -18.91
N GLU A 312 15.56 19.75 -18.31
CA GLU A 312 15.55 19.95 -16.87
C GLU A 312 14.25 20.66 -16.47
N ILE A 313 13.54 20.18 -15.43
CA ILE A 313 12.24 20.73 -15.02
C ILE A 313 12.31 22.22 -14.74
N VAL A 314 13.39 22.68 -14.08
CA VAL A 314 13.60 24.10 -13.77
C VAL A 314 13.63 24.95 -15.04
N SER A 315 14.26 24.45 -16.11
CA SER A 315 14.31 25.13 -17.40
C SER A 315 12.93 25.24 -18.06
N VAL A 316 12.09 24.21 -17.90
CA VAL A 316 10.70 24.22 -18.40
C VAL A 316 9.85 25.22 -17.63
N MET A 317 9.92 25.24 -16.30
CA MET A 317 9.18 26.19 -15.46
C MET A 317 9.55 27.65 -15.79
N GLN A 318 10.84 27.94 -15.93
CA GLN A 318 11.31 29.28 -16.29
C GLN A 318 10.90 29.73 -17.70
N ALA A 319 10.69 28.79 -18.63
CA ALA A 319 10.18 29.10 -19.96
C ALA A 319 8.66 29.38 -19.93
N ALA A 320 7.91 28.66 -19.10
CA ALA A 320 6.46 28.85 -18.93
C ALA A 320 6.13 30.22 -18.31
N ASP A 321 6.94 30.70 -17.36
CA ASP A 321 6.77 32.03 -16.73
C ASP A 321 7.00 33.21 -17.70
N ARG A 322 7.49 32.94 -18.92
CA ARG A 322 7.72 33.96 -19.98
C ARG A 322 6.62 34.01 -21.04
N LEU A 323 5.60 33.16 -20.93
CA LEU A 323 4.42 33.12 -21.78
C LEU A 323 3.27 33.91 -21.14
#